data_AF-A0A9E1GQN6-F1
#
_entry.id   AF-A0A9E1GQN6-F1
#
_cell.length_a   1.000
_cell.length_b   1.000
_cell.length_c   1.000
_cell.angle_alpha   90.00
_cell.angle_beta   90.00
_cell.angle_gamma   90.00
#
_symmetry.space_group_name_H-M   'P 1'
#
loop_
_entity.id
_entity.type
_entity.pdbx_description
1 polymer ?
#
loop_
_entity_poly.entity_id
_entity_poly.type
_entity_poly.pdbx_seq_one_letter_code
_entity_poly.pdbx_strand_id
1 'polypeptide(L)'
;MTLKNFLKLHQGGTVQGCVTIQQLPYDYQKHGYSKKYFEEERQEYIEKSELFREIKNKQVDHFNIIGGHTYPTELCIYLEEE
;
A
#
# COMPACT_ATOMS: atom_id res chain seq x y z
N MET A 1 -3.01 12.39 -2.67
CA MET A 1 -2.46 12.03 -4.01
C MET A 1 -3.03 10.69 -4.40
N THR A 2 -3.35 10.43 -5.68
CA THR A 2 -3.88 9.11 -6.06
C THR A 2 -2.84 8.01 -5.86
N LEU A 3 -3.30 6.80 -5.50
CA LEU A 3 -2.45 5.62 -5.32
C LEU A 3 -1.57 5.36 -6.55
N LYS A 4 -2.13 5.49 -7.76
CA LYS A 4 -1.37 5.35 -9.02
C LYS A 4 -0.18 6.30 -9.09
N ASN A 5 -0.41 7.58 -8.81
CA ASN A 5 0.64 8.59 -8.90
C ASN A 5 1.67 8.39 -7.79
N PHE A 6 1.22 7.98 -6.60
CA PHE A 6 2.10 7.66 -5.48
C PHE A 6 3.05 6.50 -5.80
N LEU A 7 2.54 5.38 -6.31
CA LEU A 7 3.37 4.22 -6.70
C LEU A 7 4.33 4.58 -7.83
N LYS A 8 3.89 5.39 -8.80
CA LYS A 8 4.76 5.85 -9.88
C LYS A 8 5.93 6.71 -9.38
N LEU A 9 5.72 7.55 -8.35
CA LEU A 9 6.79 8.35 -7.76
C LEU A 9 7.85 7.51 -7.06
N HIS A 10 7.45 6.37 -6.48
CA HIS A 10 8.35 5.45 -5.78
C HIS A 10 8.90 4.36 -6.70
N GLN A 11 8.67 4.49 -8.02
CA GLN A 11 9.12 3.51 -8.98
C GLN A 11 10.65 3.49 -9.09
N GLY A 12 11.26 2.31 -9.08
CA GLY A 12 12.72 2.11 -9.00
C GLY A 12 13.33 2.26 -7.60
N GLY A 13 12.53 2.54 -6.57
CA GLY A 13 13.01 2.73 -5.19
C GLY A 13 13.29 1.43 -4.41
N THR A 14 13.85 1.57 -3.20
CA THR A 14 14.24 0.45 -2.33
C THR A 14 13.07 -0.38 -1.80
N VAL A 15 11.86 0.20 -1.77
CA VAL A 15 10.67 -0.41 -1.16
C VAL A 15 9.72 -1.09 -2.16
N GLN A 16 10.08 -1.12 -3.43
CA GLN A 16 9.23 -1.70 -4.48
C GLN A 16 9.01 -3.20 -4.35
N GLY A 17 9.91 -3.88 -3.65
CA GLY A 17 9.87 -5.33 -3.47
C GLY A 17 8.86 -5.79 -2.43
N CYS A 18 8.32 -4.88 -1.60
CA CYS A 18 7.44 -5.21 -0.49
C CYS A 18 6.51 -4.02 -0.19
N VAL A 19 5.27 -4.11 -0.68
CA VAL A 19 4.27 -3.05 -0.59
C VAL A 19 2.98 -3.63 -0.02
N THR A 20 2.48 -3.00 1.03
CA THR A 20 1.19 -3.30 1.65
C THR A 20 0.24 -2.13 1.44
N ILE A 21 -0.99 -2.40 1.03
CA ILE A 21 -2.01 -1.37 0.76
C ILE A 21 -3.27 -1.69 1.55
N GLN A 22 -3.66 -0.76 2.41
CA GLN A 22 -4.77 -0.89 3.35
C GLN A 22 -5.69 0.33 3.24
N GLN A 23 -6.95 0.18 3.67
CA GLN A 23 -7.91 1.29 3.76
C GLN A 23 -8.18 1.64 5.21
N LEU A 24 -8.30 2.93 5.48
CA LEU A 24 -8.84 3.44 6.74
C LEU A 24 -10.36 3.19 6.85
N PRO A 25 -10.89 3.19 8.09
CA PRO A 25 -10.16 3.27 9.37
C PRO A 25 -9.60 1.92 9.85
N TYR A 26 -8.80 1.96 10.91
CA TYR A 26 -8.42 0.77 11.66
C TYR A 26 -9.61 0.27 12.51
N ASP A 27 -9.95 -1.01 12.39
CA ASP A 27 -10.95 -1.68 13.22
C ASP A 27 -10.31 -2.12 14.54
N TYR A 28 -10.57 -1.34 15.60
CA TYR A 28 -10.06 -1.60 16.95
C TYR A 28 -10.65 -2.85 17.60
N GLN A 29 -11.86 -3.29 17.19
CA GLN A 29 -12.45 -4.51 17.75
C GLN A 29 -11.81 -5.76 17.15
N LYS A 30 -11.46 -5.70 15.86
CA LYS A 30 -10.79 -6.80 15.15
C LYS A 30 -9.28 -6.71 15.18
N HIS A 31 -8.72 -5.65 15.76
CA HIS A 31 -7.30 -5.36 15.78
C HIS A 31 -6.66 -5.41 14.39
N GLY A 32 -7.29 -4.78 13.39
CA GLY A 32 -6.78 -4.75 12.02
C GLY A 32 -7.48 -3.71 11.14
N TYR A 33 -6.93 -3.44 9.95
CA TYR A 33 -7.60 -2.55 9.00
C TYR A 33 -8.80 -3.24 8.34
N SER A 34 -9.91 -2.53 8.21
CA SER A 34 -11.18 -3.08 7.74
C SER A 34 -11.09 -3.64 6.31
N LYS A 35 -10.20 -3.09 5.49
CA LYS A 35 -9.97 -3.53 4.11
C LYS A 35 -8.47 -3.54 3.82
N LYS A 36 -7.93 -4.73 3.51
CA LYS A 36 -6.56 -4.92 3.06
C LYS A 36 -6.60 -5.37 1.60
N TYR A 37 -5.88 -4.65 0.73
CA TYR A 37 -5.87 -4.90 -0.71
C TYR A 37 -4.68 -5.76 -1.13
N PHE A 38 -3.51 -5.44 -0.59
CA PHE A 38 -2.25 -6.13 -0.85
C PHE A 38 -1.44 -6.20 0.44
N GLU A 39 -0.68 -7.27 0.61
CA GLU A 39 0.18 -7.52 1.77
C GLU A 39 1.54 -8.01 1.27
N GLU A 40 2.60 -7.28 1.63
CA GLU A 40 3.99 -7.61 1.31
C GLU A 40 4.25 -7.93 -0.18
N GLU A 41 3.50 -7.28 -1.07
CA GLU A 41 3.50 -7.63 -2.50
C GLU A 41 4.45 -6.74 -3.30
N ARG A 42 4.98 -7.25 -4.42
CA ARG A 42 5.79 -6.43 -5.33
C ARG A 42 4.92 -5.45 -6.10
N GLN A 43 5.41 -4.20 -6.22
CA GLN A 43 4.72 -3.16 -6.97
C GLN A 43 4.38 -3.58 -8.42
N GLU A 44 5.28 -4.33 -9.08
CA GLU A 44 5.06 -4.80 -10.45
C GLU A 44 3.85 -5.75 -10.62
N TYR A 45 3.49 -6.48 -9.56
CA TYR A 45 2.35 -7.39 -9.55
C TYR A 45 1.08 -6.67 -9.12
N ILE A 46 1.19 -5.75 -8.16
CA ILE A 46 0.11 -4.83 -7.80
C ILE A 46 -0.39 -4.12 -9.07
N GLU A 47 0.51 -3.46 -9.82
CA GLU A 47 0.14 -2.64 -10.98
C GLU A 47 -0.54 -3.42 -12.12
N LYS A 48 -0.29 -4.73 -12.21
CA LYS A 48 -0.88 -5.63 -13.23
C LYS A 48 -2.22 -6.24 -12.79
N SER A 49 -2.55 -6.19 -11.50
CA SER A 49 -3.75 -6.82 -10.95
C SER A 49 -5.04 -6.08 -11.33
N GLU A 50 -6.15 -6.83 -11.46
CA GLU A 50 -7.48 -6.24 -11.64
C GLU A 50 -7.90 -5.41 -10.41
N LEU A 51 -7.57 -5.90 -9.20
CA LEU A 51 -7.85 -5.18 -7.95
C LEU A 51 -7.22 -3.79 -7.94
N PHE A 52 -5.99 -3.64 -8.44
CA PHE A 52 -5.38 -2.32 -8.57
C PHE A 52 -6.16 -1.40 -9.51
N ARG A 53 -6.78 -1.91 -10.58
CA ARG A 53 -7.59 -1.07 -11.49
C ARG A 53 -8.77 -0.44 -10.76
N GLU A 54 -9.33 -1.12 -9.78
CA GLU A 54 -10.43 -0.65 -8.94
C GLU A 54 -9.97 0.45 -7.96
N ILE A 55 -8.77 0.31 -7.40
CA ILE A 55 -8.30 1.20 -6.32
C ILE A 55 -7.31 2.28 -6.74
N LYS A 56 -6.75 2.24 -7.95
CA LYS A 56 -5.67 3.13 -8.42
C LYS A 56 -5.96 4.63 -8.28
N ASN A 57 -7.24 5.01 -8.29
CA ASN A 57 -7.69 6.39 -8.21
C ASN A 57 -8.04 6.84 -6.79
N LYS A 58 -8.04 5.94 -5.80
CA LYS A 58 -8.21 6.30 -4.39
C LYS A 58 -7.07 7.20 -3.93
N GLN A 59 -7.37 8.10 -3.00
CA GLN A 59 -6.36 8.96 -2.40
C GLN A 59 -5.57 8.19 -1.34
N VAL A 60 -4.27 8.38 -1.37
CA VAL A 60 -3.38 8.03 -0.26
C VAL A 60 -3.53 9.11 0.80
N ASP A 61 -3.92 8.68 1.99
CA ASP A 61 -4.01 9.50 3.21
C ASP A 61 -2.58 9.71 3.76
N HIS A 62 -1.95 8.61 4.14
CA HIS A 62 -0.57 8.57 4.62
C HIS A 62 0.10 7.25 4.23
N PHE A 63 1.39 7.17 4.51
CA PHE A 63 2.17 5.95 4.32
C PHE A 63 3.21 5.84 5.43
N ASN A 64 3.61 4.61 5.73
CA ASN A 64 4.71 4.30 6.63
C ASN A 64 5.72 3.45 5.88
N ILE A 65 6.99 3.60 6.27
CA ILE A 65 8.05 2.68 5.86
C ILE A 65 8.47 1.95 7.12
N ILE A 66 8.35 0.63 7.11
CA ILE A 66 8.70 -0.23 8.25
C ILE A 66 9.76 -1.24 7.84
N GLY A 67 10.40 -1.85 8.85
CA GLY A 67 11.51 -2.76 8.64
C GLY A 67 12.84 -2.04 8.36
N GLY A 68 13.78 -2.77 7.78
CA GLY A 68 15.18 -2.35 7.60
C GLY A 68 16.16 -3.13 8.50
N HIS A 69 17.44 -3.06 8.13
CA HIS A 69 18.53 -3.84 8.71
C HIS A 69 18.38 -5.35 8.45
N THR A 70 17.85 -6.12 9.40
CA THR A 70 17.69 -7.58 9.28
C THR A 70 16.46 -7.97 8.46
N TYR A 71 15.43 -7.12 8.44
CA TYR A 71 14.17 -7.39 7.73
C TYR A 71 14.07 -6.53 6.47
N PRO A 72 13.43 -7.02 5.39
CA PRO A 72 13.14 -6.23 4.20
C PRO A 72 12.43 -4.92 4.57
N THR A 73 12.72 -3.86 3.83
CA THR A 73 12.00 -2.59 3.96
C THR A 73 10.65 -2.73 3.27
N GLU A 74 9.58 -2.44 3.99
CA GLU A 74 8.19 -2.49 3.52
C GLU A 74 7.59 -1.09 3.43
N LEU A 75 6.89 -0.82 2.33
CA LEU A 75 6.06 0.38 2.15
C LEU A 75 4.60 0.06 2.47
N CYS A 76 4.09 0.56 3.59
CA CYS A 76 2.69 0.45 3.97
C CYS A 76 1.94 1.72 3.56
N ILE A 77 0.95 1.58 2.68
CA ILE A 77 0.13 2.68 2.14
C ILE A 77 -1.28 2.60 2.72
N TYR A 78 -1.77 3.72 3.22
CA TYR A 78 -3.12 3.84 3.78
C TYR A 78 -3.97 4.73 2.89
N LEU A 79 -5.06 4.16 2.37
CA LEU A 79 -6.02 4.87 1.54
C LEU A 79 -7.10 5.51 2.42
N GLU A 80 -7.56 6.69 2.00
CA GLU A 80 -8.70 7.38 2.62
C GLU A 80 -9.96 6.49 2.63
N GLU A 81 -10.85 6.77 3.59
CA GLU A 81 -12.17 6.15 3.66
C GLU A 81 -13.02 6.49 2.41
N GLU A 82 -14.00 5.65 2.08
CA GLU A 82 -14.92 5.89 0.95
C GLU A 82 -15.96 6.97 1.24
#